data_AF-A0A967G0Q1-F1
#
_entry.id   AF-A0A967G0Q1-F1
#
_cell.length_a   1.000
_cell.length_b   1.000
_cell.length_c   1.000
_cell.angle_alpha   90.00
_cell.angle_beta   90.00
_cell.angle_gamma   90.00
#
_symmetry.space_group_name_H-M   'P 1'
#
loop_
_entity.id
_entity.type
_entity.pdbx_description
1 polymer ?
#
loop_
_entity_poly.entity_id
_entity_poly.type
_entity_poly.pdbx_seq_one_letter_code
_entity_poly.pdbx_strand_id
1 'polypeptide(L)'
;MDNRKNKYISEVLQITDDLMGLANDETGLEDEGGLGILLGVMRDCAYKIRRHAELEEQKAKISCVHANAVLVFLALGALSVLFASPVSATTIILSTDNTETLGGLTFDQDDLAEYNPTTGTATLYFDGILFSGPADIDAAHVLDTGNIVLSTVAGETLGGLTFGKGDLVEYDPTTDTATLFLDENLFSSSQPNIDAAYILDNGNIILSTTGNATIGGLGFGKDDLIEYNPTTDVATLFFDGNLFSGNENIDAVNLLTSGNIVLSTVGNATLGGLSFGPGDLAEYNPTTSTATLYFDGSNFASSANIDAVQVTSLPEPATIAMLGLGCLIFMRSKRR
;
A
#
# COMPACT_ATOMS: atom_id res chain seq x y z
N MET A 1 -4.50 -6.10 -50.33
CA MET A 1 -5.84 -6.60 -49.92
C MET A 1 -6.87 -5.46 -49.78
N ASP A 2 -6.46 -4.20 -49.91
CA ASP A 2 -7.32 -3.01 -49.70
C ASP A 2 -8.27 -2.64 -50.84
N ASN A 3 -7.91 -2.85 -52.11
CA ASN A 3 -8.77 -2.41 -53.22
C ASN A 3 -10.12 -3.13 -53.30
N ARG A 4 -10.22 -4.37 -52.78
CA ARG A 4 -11.51 -5.08 -52.71
C ARG A 4 -12.38 -4.56 -51.58
N LYS A 5 -11.81 -4.25 -50.41
CA LYS A 5 -12.55 -3.72 -49.25
C LYS A 5 -13.16 -2.34 -49.54
N ASN A 6 -12.41 -1.43 -50.16
CA ASN A 6 -12.93 -0.10 -50.50
C ASN A 6 -14.04 -0.15 -51.56
N LYS A 7 -14.01 -1.13 -52.46
CA LYS A 7 -15.08 -1.35 -53.45
C LYS A 7 -16.41 -1.74 -52.76
N TYR A 8 -16.37 -2.66 -51.80
CA TYR A 8 -17.57 -3.09 -51.07
C TYR A 8 -18.16 -1.99 -50.19
N ILE A 9 -17.34 -1.17 -49.54
CA ILE A 9 -17.83 -0.04 -48.72
C ILE A 9 -18.55 0.98 -49.59
N SER A 10 -18.00 1.30 -50.76
CA SER A 10 -18.62 2.23 -51.72
C SER A 10 -19.95 1.69 -52.27
N GLU A 11 -20.01 0.40 -52.62
CA GLU A 11 -21.25 -0.25 -53.07
C GLU A 11 -22.34 -0.26 -51.99
N VAL A 12 -21.97 -0.48 -50.72
CA VAL A 12 -22.92 -0.45 -49.59
C VAL A 12 -23.46 0.96 -49.34
N LEU A 13 -22.62 2.00 -49.43
CA LEU A 13 -23.06 3.39 -49.29
C LEU A 13 -24.03 3.79 -50.41
N GLN A 14 -23.74 3.41 -51.65
CA GLN A 14 -24.62 3.67 -52.80
C GLN A 14 -25.99 3.00 -52.64
N ILE A 15 -26.02 1.71 -52.25
CA ILE A 15 -27.27 0.98 -51.99
C ILE A 15 -28.09 1.65 -50.88
N THR A 16 -27.42 2.21 -49.87
CA THR A 16 -28.07 2.84 -48.73
C THR A 16 -28.66 4.20 -49.11
N ASP A 17 -27.99 4.97 -49.96
CA ASP A 17 -28.52 6.22 -50.51
C ASP A 17 -29.74 5.96 -51.42
N ASP A 18 -29.69 4.90 -52.24
CA ASP A 18 -30.82 4.49 -53.08
C ASP A 18 -32.05 4.06 -52.22
N LEU A 19 -31.82 3.31 -51.13
CA LEU A 19 -32.85 2.91 -50.16
C LEU A 19 -33.48 4.11 -49.43
N MET A 20 -32.65 5.09 -49.06
CA MET A 20 -33.12 6.34 -48.45
C MET A 20 -33.90 7.20 -49.44
N GLY A 21 -33.49 7.21 -50.72
CA GLY A 21 -34.22 7.87 -51.80
C GLY A 21 -35.61 7.26 -51.99
N LEU A 22 -35.70 5.94 -52.08
CA LEU A 22 -36.96 5.21 -52.18
C LEU A 22 -37.88 5.40 -50.97
N ALA A 23 -37.31 5.55 -49.77
CA ALA A 23 -38.08 5.79 -48.56
C ALA A 23 -38.60 7.23 -48.43
N ASN A 24 -37.99 8.20 -49.13
CA ASN A 24 -38.35 9.61 -49.07
C ASN A 24 -39.20 10.08 -50.26
N ASP A 25 -39.35 9.26 -51.30
CA ASP A 25 -40.24 9.54 -52.44
C ASP A 25 -41.71 9.27 -52.03
N GLU A 26 -42.24 10.14 -51.16
CA GLU A 26 -43.62 10.10 -50.62
C GLU A 26 -44.68 10.58 -51.64
N THR A 27 -44.33 10.77 -52.91
CA THR A 27 -45.28 11.24 -53.92
C THR A 27 -46.02 10.07 -54.57
N GLY A 28 -47.07 9.57 -53.90
CA GLY A 28 -48.10 8.77 -54.58
C GLY A 28 -48.87 7.74 -53.78
N LEU A 29 -48.75 7.69 -52.45
CA LEU A 29 -49.44 6.68 -51.63
C LEU A 29 -50.21 7.33 -50.49
N GLU A 30 -51.31 8.00 -50.83
CA GLU A 30 -52.34 8.36 -49.86
C GLU A 30 -53.08 7.09 -49.40
N ASP A 31 -53.13 6.92 -48.08
CA ASP A 31 -54.20 6.29 -47.31
C ASP A 31 -54.29 4.75 -47.20
N GLU A 32 -53.19 4.06 -46.83
CA GLU A 32 -53.29 2.80 -46.06
C GLU A 32 -52.27 2.75 -44.91
N GLY A 33 -52.76 2.77 -43.66
CA GLY A 33 -51.99 2.93 -42.41
C GLY A 33 -50.98 1.83 -42.04
N GLY A 34 -50.62 0.93 -42.96
CA GLY A 34 -49.59 -0.09 -42.76
C GLY A 34 -48.20 0.28 -43.32
N LEU A 35 -48.12 1.16 -44.33
CA LEU A 35 -46.86 1.42 -45.04
C LEU A 35 -45.88 2.34 -44.28
N GLY A 36 -46.39 3.26 -43.45
CA GLY A 36 -45.54 4.21 -42.72
C GLY A 36 -44.59 3.55 -41.71
N ILE A 37 -45.03 2.44 -41.08
CA ILE A 37 -44.17 1.67 -40.17
C ILE A 37 -43.07 0.97 -40.95
N LEU A 38 -43.39 0.39 -42.10
CA LEU A 38 -42.41 -0.31 -42.96
C LEU A 38 -41.35 0.66 -43.51
N LEU A 39 -41.77 1.84 -44.00
CA LEU A 39 -40.86 2.91 -44.45
C LEU A 39 -39.99 3.44 -43.31
N GLY A 40 -40.56 3.58 -42.10
CA GLY A 40 -39.82 3.96 -40.90
C GLY A 40 -38.73 2.95 -40.52
N VAL A 41 -39.03 1.65 -40.59
CA VAL A 41 -38.06 0.58 -40.33
C VAL A 41 -36.98 0.55 -41.41
N MET A 42 -37.33 0.70 -42.69
CA MET A 42 -36.35 0.76 -43.77
C MET A 42 -35.39 1.95 -43.62
N ARG A 43 -35.90 3.11 -43.19
CA ARG A 43 -35.08 4.30 -42.92
C ARG A 43 -34.12 4.09 -41.75
N ASP A 44 -34.58 3.47 -40.66
CA ASP A 44 -33.74 3.15 -39.50
C ASP A 44 -32.65 2.12 -39.84
N CYS A 45 -32.99 1.08 -40.61
CA CYS A 45 -32.02 0.08 -41.08
C CYS A 45 -30.97 0.71 -42.01
N ALA A 46 -31.39 1.52 -42.98
CA ALA A 46 -30.49 2.25 -43.87
C ALA A 46 -29.51 3.13 -43.07
N TYR A 47 -30.02 3.87 -42.09
CA TYR A 47 -29.19 4.74 -41.24
C TYR A 47 -28.14 3.96 -40.45
N LYS A 48 -28.52 2.80 -39.87
CA LYS A 48 -27.60 1.94 -39.11
C LYS A 48 -26.52 1.31 -40.00
N ILE A 49 -26.88 0.87 -41.20
CA ILE A 49 -25.94 0.28 -42.16
C ILE A 49 -24.93 1.35 -42.63
N ARG A 50 -25.40 2.55 -42.98
CA ARG A 50 -24.53 3.68 -43.36
C ARG A 50 -23.55 4.03 -42.26
N ARG A 51 -24.04 4.22 -41.03
CA ARG A 51 -23.19 4.56 -39.87
C ARG A 51 -22.13 3.50 -39.63
N HIS A 52 -22.44 2.22 -39.83
CA HIS A 52 -21.47 1.15 -39.68
C HIS A 52 -20.43 1.15 -40.82
N ALA A 53 -20.83 1.45 -42.07
CA ALA A 53 -19.92 1.56 -43.19
C ALA A 53 -18.93 2.73 -43.04
N GLU A 54 -19.42 3.89 -42.57
CA GLU A 54 -18.58 5.07 -42.29
C GLU A 54 -17.57 4.82 -41.15
N LEU A 55 -17.96 4.07 -40.12
CA LEU A 55 -17.06 3.65 -39.04
C LEU A 55 -15.95 2.71 -39.53
N GLU A 56 -16.27 1.78 -40.44
CA GLU A 56 -15.27 0.89 -41.03
C GLU A 56 -14.32 1.64 -41.98
N GLU A 57 -14.81 2.66 -42.70
CA GLU A 57 -13.96 3.56 -43.49
C GLU A 57 -12.99 4.37 -42.60
N GLN A 58 -13.46 4.86 -41.44
CA GLN A 58 -12.60 5.54 -40.47
C GLN A 58 -11.54 4.60 -39.88
N LYS A 59 -11.90 3.36 -39.52
CA LYS A 59 -10.94 2.35 -39.04
C LYS A 59 -9.87 2.04 -40.11
N ALA A 60 -10.25 1.98 -41.38
CA ALA A 60 -9.31 1.77 -42.48
C ALA A 60 -8.33 2.96 -42.66
N LYS A 61 -8.81 4.21 -42.51
CA LYS A 61 -7.97 5.42 -42.52
C LYS A 61 -7.01 5.46 -41.32
N ILE A 62 -7.48 5.03 -40.14
CA ILE A 62 -6.70 4.96 -38.91
C ILE A 62 -5.59 3.89 -39.01
N SER A 63 -5.84 2.76 -39.67
CA SER A 63 -4.85 1.68 -39.84
C SER A 63 -3.61 2.05 -40.66
N CYS A 64 -3.68 3.08 -41.53
CA CYS A 64 -2.53 3.53 -42.34
C CYS A 64 -1.58 4.47 -41.57
N VAL A 65 -2.10 5.18 -40.57
CA VAL A 65 -1.32 6.08 -39.69
C VAL A 65 -0.60 5.31 -38.57
N HIS A 66 -1.12 4.13 -38.19
CA HIS A 66 -0.59 3.31 -37.10
C HIS A 66 0.71 2.56 -37.42
N ALA A 67 1.07 2.31 -38.68
CA ALA A 67 2.30 1.59 -39.00
C ALA A 67 3.58 2.42 -38.75
N ASN A 68 3.51 3.75 -38.91
CA ASN A 68 4.66 4.64 -38.71
C ASN A 68 4.73 5.26 -37.31
N ALA A 69 3.61 5.35 -36.58
CA ALA A 69 3.60 5.81 -35.19
C ALA A 69 4.10 4.74 -34.20
N VAL A 70 3.82 3.46 -34.46
CA VAL A 70 4.22 2.35 -33.57
C VAL A 70 5.74 2.17 -33.50
N LEU A 71 6.49 2.46 -34.57
CA LEU A 71 7.96 2.35 -34.56
C LEU A 71 8.63 3.45 -33.70
N VAL A 72 8.02 4.63 -33.61
CA VAL A 72 8.56 5.77 -32.82
C VAL A 72 8.17 5.64 -31.35
N PHE A 73 6.97 5.13 -31.03
CA PHE A 73 6.56 4.87 -29.65
C PHE A 73 7.29 3.67 -29.01
N LEU A 74 7.65 2.64 -29.79
CA LEU A 74 8.49 1.54 -29.28
C LEU A 74 9.93 1.99 -28.96
N ALA A 75 10.48 2.96 -29.69
CA ALA A 75 11.81 3.50 -29.43
C ALA A 75 11.86 4.46 -28.22
N LEU A 76 10.80 5.27 -28.01
CA LEU A 76 10.69 6.13 -26.82
C LEU A 76 10.35 5.33 -25.56
N GLY A 77 9.49 4.31 -25.66
CA GLY A 77 9.17 3.41 -24.55
C GLY A 77 10.34 2.51 -24.14
N ALA A 78 11.19 2.08 -25.07
CA ALA A 78 12.39 1.31 -24.74
C ALA A 78 13.51 2.17 -24.11
N LEU A 79 13.54 3.48 -24.38
CA LEU A 79 14.55 4.38 -23.81
C LEU A 79 14.17 4.90 -22.42
N SER A 80 12.87 5.02 -22.09
CA SER A 80 12.42 5.37 -20.73
C SER A 80 12.52 4.22 -19.72
N VAL A 81 12.58 2.96 -20.19
CA VAL A 81 12.76 1.76 -19.34
C VAL A 81 14.24 1.49 -19.04
N LEU A 82 15.18 2.13 -19.75
CA LEU A 82 16.62 1.97 -19.52
C LEU A 82 17.18 2.90 -18.44
N PHE A 83 16.39 3.84 -17.91
CA PHE A 83 16.82 4.79 -16.87
C PHE A 83 15.80 5.04 -15.74
N ALA A 84 14.64 4.37 -15.75
CA ALA A 84 13.82 4.30 -14.56
C ALA A 84 14.47 3.30 -13.59
N SER A 85 15.33 3.80 -12.70
CA SER A 85 15.61 3.07 -11.47
C SER A 85 14.26 2.74 -10.82
N PRO A 86 14.04 1.50 -10.32
CA PRO A 86 12.86 1.25 -9.51
C PRO A 86 12.96 2.19 -8.30
N VAL A 87 12.13 3.23 -8.25
CA VAL A 87 11.89 3.93 -6.99
C VAL A 87 11.01 2.97 -6.22
N SER A 88 11.60 2.16 -5.34
CA SER A 88 10.80 1.41 -4.38
C SER A 88 9.89 2.41 -3.68
N ALA A 89 8.58 2.22 -3.81
CA ALA A 89 7.65 3.03 -3.06
C ALA A 89 7.78 2.58 -1.61
N THR A 90 8.35 3.44 -0.78
CA THR A 90 8.36 3.23 0.67
C THR A 90 6.99 3.60 1.20
N THR A 91 6.38 2.73 2.01
CA THR A 91 5.21 3.05 2.83
C THR A 91 5.58 2.98 4.30
N ILE A 92 4.86 3.75 5.11
CA ILE A 92 4.99 3.79 6.57
C ILE A 92 3.64 3.33 7.13
N ILE A 93 3.64 2.24 7.87
CA ILE A 93 2.50 1.82 8.68
C ILE A 93 2.73 2.37 10.07
N LEU A 94 1.78 3.10 10.66
CA LEU A 94 1.94 3.71 11.97
C LEU A 94 0.63 3.75 12.76
N SER A 95 0.76 3.86 14.08
CA SER A 95 -0.31 4.32 14.99
C SER A 95 0.10 5.62 15.68
N THR A 96 -0.84 6.22 16.39
CA THR A 96 -0.59 7.41 17.21
C THR A 96 -1.39 7.39 18.51
N ASP A 97 -0.87 8.05 19.55
CA ASP A 97 -1.44 8.08 20.92
C ASP A 97 -2.80 8.78 21.06
N ASN A 98 -3.30 9.36 19.97
CA ASN A 98 -4.56 10.06 19.86
C ASN A 98 -5.08 9.96 18.42
N THR A 99 -6.36 10.26 18.22
CA THR A 99 -6.93 10.46 16.89
C THR A 99 -6.13 11.49 16.09
N GLU A 100 -5.76 11.15 14.86
CA GLU A 100 -4.95 12.00 14.00
C GLU A 100 -5.44 11.97 12.54
N THR A 101 -5.02 12.96 11.74
CA THR A 101 -5.25 13.01 10.30
C THR A 101 -3.94 13.13 9.55
N LEU A 102 -3.67 12.17 8.67
CA LEU A 102 -2.50 12.12 7.80
C LEU A 102 -2.92 11.75 6.38
N GLY A 103 -2.40 12.45 5.37
CA GLY A 103 -2.60 12.08 3.96
C GLY A 103 -4.06 11.94 3.52
N GLY A 104 -4.98 12.66 4.17
CA GLY A 104 -6.43 12.61 3.89
C GLY A 104 -7.21 11.50 4.61
N LEU A 105 -6.54 10.66 5.41
CA LEU A 105 -7.17 9.69 6.31
C LEU A 105 -7.24 10.28 7.72
N THR A 106 -8.37 10.14 8.40
CA THR A 106 -8.46 10.28 9.86
C THR A 106 -8.54 8.88 10.45
N PHE A 107 -7.74 8.61 11.47
CA PHE A 107 -7.63 7.31 12.15
C PHE A 107 -7.50 7.55 13.66
N ASP A 108 -7.99 6.61 14.45
CA ASP A 108 -7.98 6.63 15.91
C ASP A 108 -6.75 5.89 16.47
N GLN A 109 -6.53 5.98 17.78
CA GLN A 109 -5.36 5.40 18.48
C GLN A 109 -5.31 3.86 18.47
N ASP A 110 -6.41 3.22 18.13
CA ASP A 110 -6.53 1.78 17.95
C ASP A 110 -6.36 1.33 16.49
N ASP A 111 -6.11 2.26 15.57
CA ASP A 111 -5.91 1.98 14.15
C ASP A 111 -4.43 1.86 13.77
N LEU A 112 -4.16 1.20 12.64
CA LEU A 112 -2.91 1.38 11.89
C LEU A 112 -3.22 2.08 10.57
N ALA A 113 -2.52 3.18 10.29
CA ALA A 113 -2.57 3.89 9.02
C ALA A 113 -1.37 3.51 8.15
N GLU A 114 -1.61 3.15 6.88
CA GLU A 114 -0.55 3.05 5.87
C GLU A 114 -0.44 4.36 5.10
N TYR A 115 0.68 5.04 5.24
CA TYR A 115 1.01 6.29 4.58
C TYR A 115 2.05 6.10 3.47
N ASN A 116 1.77 6.67 2.30
CA ASN A 116 2.71 6.75 1.20
C ASN A 116 3.28 8.18 1.10
N PRO A 117 4.53 8.43 1.54
CA PRO A 117 5.17 9.74 1.45
C PRO A 117 5.40 10.23 0.01
N THR A 118 5.42 9.33 -0.98
CA THR A 118 5.59 9.71 -2.40
C THR A 118 4.33 10.36 -2.96
N THR A 119 3.16 9.81 -2.62
CA THR A 119 1.86 10.33 -3.08
C THR A 119 1.24 11.31 -2.09
N GLY A 120 1.70 11.32 -0.83
CA GLY A 120 1.12 12.12 0.24
C GLY A 120 -0.27 11.64 0.66
N THR A 121 -0.57 10.35 0.46
CA THR A 121 -1.89 9.76 0.75
C THR A 121 -1.77 8.67 1.80
N ALA A 122 -2.75 8.57 2.70
CA ALA A 122 -2.86 7.47 3.64
C ALA A 122 -4.13 6.65 3.40
N THR A 123 -4.08 5.38 3.82
CA THR A 123 -5.21 4.44 3.84
C THR A 123 -5.21 3.66 5.15
N LEU A 124 -6.38 3.25 5.63
CA LEU A 124 -6.49 2.42 6.82
C LEU A 124 -5.91 1.03 6.52
N TYR A 125 -4.92 0.61 7.32
CA TYR A 125 -4.28 -0.69 7.22
C TYR A 125 -4.95 -1.73 8.13
N PHE A 126 -5.20 -1.33 9.38
CA PHE A 126 -5.92 -2.10 10.39
C PHE A 126 -6.91 -1.18 11.09
N ASP A 127 -8.13 -1.67 11.31
CA ASP A 127 -9.23 -0.94 11.94
C ASP A 127 -9.38 -1.42 13.40
N GLY A 128 -9.18 -0.52 14.34
CA GLY A 128 -9.25 -0.77 15.78
C GLY A 128 -10.62 -1.22 16.28
N ILE A 129 -11.67 -1.07 15.47
CA ILE A 129 -13.01 -1.57 15.79
C ILE A 129 -13.07 -3.09 16.04
N LEU A 130 -12.02 -3.82 15.62
CA LEU A 130 -11.87 -5.25 15.87
C LEU A 130 -11.55 -5.57 17.34
N PHE A 131 -11.06 -4.61 18.12
CA PHE A 131 -10.92 -4.74 19.55
C PHE A 131 -12.29 -4.73 20.25
N SER A 132 -12.36 -5.39 21.40
CA SER A 132 -13.59 -5.41 22.22
C SER A 132 -13.75 -4.16 23.11
N GLY A 133 -12.67 -3.41 23.33
CA GLY A 133 -12.59 -2.21 24.16
C GLY A 133 -11.95 -1.02 23.44
N PRO A 134 -11.85 0.15 24.11
CA PRO A 134 -11.09 1.29 23.60
C PRO A 134 -9.60 1.00 23.71
N ALA A 135 -9.05 0.37 22.67
CA ALA A 135 -7.65 0.03 22.59
C ALA A 135 -6.77 1.24 22.25
N ASP A 136 -5.48 1.04 22.37
CA ASP A 136 -4.43 2.00 22.01
C ASP A 136 -3.22 1.16 21.61
N ILE A 137 -2.87 1.16 20.32
CA ILE A 137 -1.78 0.32 19.81
C ILE A 137 -0.46 1.03 20.06
N ASP A 138 0.35 0.47 20.96
CA ASP A 138 1.65 1.03 21.34
C ASP A 138 2.84 0.18 20.86
N ALA A 139 2.61 -0.83 20.03
CA ALA A 139 3.65 -1.46 19.23
C ALA A 139 3.01 -2.21 18.07
N ALA A 140 3.63 -2.18 16.88
CA ALA A 140 3.15 -2.97 15.75
C ALA A 140 4.27 -3.38 14.79
N HIS A 141 4.15 -4.58 14.26
CA HIS A 141 4.98 -5.11 13.18
C HIS A 141 4.17 -6.09 12.32
N VAL A 142 4.04 -5.80 11.03
CA VAL A 142 3.42 -6.69 10.05
C VAL A 142 4.46 -7.67 9.51
N LEU A 143 4.18 -8.96 9.69
CA LEU A 143 4.99 -10.06 9.16
C LEU A 143 4.78 -10.21 7.65
N ASP A 144 5.74 -10.84 6.96
CA ASP A 144 5.66 -11.15 5.52
C ASP A 144 4.40 -11.96 5.13
N THR A 145 3.80 -12.67 6.08
CA THR A 145 2.53 -13.41 5.89
C THR A 145 1.30 -12.50 5.82
N GLY A 146 1.42 -11.24 6.23
CA GLY A 146 0.32 -10.30 6.45
C GLY A 146 -0.28 -10.36 7.85
N ASN A 147 0.24 -11.20 8.74
CA ASN A 147 -0.13 -11.21 10.15
C ASN A 147 0.44 -9.96 10.83
N ILE A 148 -0.24 -9.47 11.86
CA ILE A 148 0.16 -8.27 12.60
C ILE A 148 0.56 -8.71 14.00
N VAL A 149 1.83 -8.49 14.37
CA VAL A 149 2.26 -8.56 15.76
C VAL A 149 2.06 -7.20 16.40
N LEU A 150 1.28 -7.10 17.46
CA LEU A 150 0.98 -5.83 18.13
C LEU A 150 0.96 -5.93 19.65
N SER A 151 1.08 -4.78 20.32
CA SER A 151 0.82 -4.58 21.75
C SER A 151 -0.26 -3.51 21.92
N THR A 152 -0.82 -3.40 23.11
CA THR A 152 -1.71 -2.31 23.50
C THR A 152 -1.40 -1.78 24.91
N VAL A 153 -1.68 -0.49 25.13
CA VAL A 153 -1.43 0.21 26.42
C VAL A 153 -2.15 -0.44 27.61
N ALA A 154 -3.32 -1.03 27.35
CA ALA A 154 -4.13 -1.77 28.30
C ALA A 154 -4.41 -3.19 27.79
N GLY A 155 -4.81 -4.09 28.68
CA GLY A 155 -5.21 -5.43 28.28
C GLY A 155 -6.52 -5.42 27.49
N GLU A 156 -6.55 -6.13 26.36
CA GLU A 156 -7.62 -6.07 25.37
C GLU A 156 -8.11 -7.46 24.93
N THR A 157 -9.08 -7.48 24.02
CA THR A 157 -9.50 -8.71 23.33
C THR A 157 -9.60 -8.48 21.82
N LEU A 158 -8.86 -9.30 21.06
CA LEU A 158 -8.76 -9.28 19.60
C LEU A 158 -8.77 -10.72 19.08
N GLY A 159 -9.47 -11.02 17.97
CA GLY A 159 -9.43 -12.34 17.33
C GLY A 159 -9.74 -13.52 18.27
N GLY A 160 -10.57 -13.29 19.30
CA GLY A 160 -10.94 -14.27 20.32
C GLY A 160 -9.90 -14.51 21.43
N LEU A 161 -8.76 -13.82 21.44
CA LEU A 161 -7.77 -13.85 22.51
C LEU A 161 -7.94 -12.65 23.43
N THR A 162 -7.97 -12.88 24.75
CA THR A 162 -7.81 -11.81 25.76
C THR A 162 -6.37 -11.82 26.25
N PHE A 163 -5.73 -10.66 26.29
CA PHE A 163 -4.32 -10.50 26.62
C PHE A 163 -4.09 -9.32 27.59
N GLY A 164 -2.92 -9.32 28.24
CA GLY A 164 -2.47 -8.31 29.19
C GLY A 164 -1.91 -7.06 28.51
N LYS A 165 -1.34 -6.17 29.31
CA LYS A 165 -0.70 -4.94 28.83
C LYS A 165 0.80 -5.18 28.71
N GLY A 166 1.32 -5.18 27.50
CA GLY A 166 2.72 -5.54 27.23
C GLY A 166 2.92 -6.99 26.83
N ASP A 167 1.83 -7.72 26.60
CA ASP A 167 1.86 -8.90 25.76
C ASP A 167 2.06 -8.47 24.30
N LEU A 168 2.83 -9.25 23.54
CA LEU A 168 2.76 -9.18 22.07
C LEU A 168 1.80 -10.24 21.57
N VAL A 169 0.89 -9.83 20.70
CA VAL A 169 -0.12 -10.69 20.10
C VAL A 169 0.09 -10.74 18.60
N GLU A 170 0.11 -11.94 18.04
CA GLU A 170 0.06 -12.15 16.60
C GLU A 170 -1.40 -12.34 16.16
N TYR A 171 -1.89 -11.42 15.34
CA TYR A 171 -3.23 -11.41 14.77
C TYR A 171 -3.20 -11.76 13.29
N ASP A 172 -4.04 -12.70 12.87
CA ASP A 172 -4.28 -13.05 11.48
C ASP A 172 -5.59 -12.39 10.99
N PRO A 173 -5.50 -11.32 10.18
CA PRO A 173 -6.68 -10.62 9.67
C PRO A 173 -7.50 -11.46 8.66
N THR A 174 -6.94 -12.53 8.10
CA THR A 174 -7.65 -13.40 7.15
C THR A 174 -8.62 -14.34 7.87
N THR A 175 -8.23 -14.82 9.04
CA THR A 175 -9.03 -15.76 9.83
C THR A 175 -9.74 -15.12 11.01
N ASP A 176 -9.45 -13.85 11.32
CA ASP A 176 -9.93 -13.14 12.50
C ASP A 176 -9.59 -13.93 13.78
N THR A 177 -8.34 -14.35 13.89
CA THR A 177 -7.82 -15.09 15.04
C THR A 177 -6.53 -14.48 15.56
N ALA A 178 -6.36 -14.52 16.88
CA ALA A 178 -5.16 -14.02 17.54
C ALA A 178 -4.53 -15.11 18.41
N THR A 179 -3.21 -15.06 18.51
CA THR A 179 -2.41 -15.91 19.40
C THR A 179 -1.37 -15.10 20.14
N LEU A 180 -1.06 -15.50 21.38
CA LEU A 180 -0.01 -14.86 22.16
C LEU A 180 1.36 -15.14 21.50
N PHE A 181 2.07 -14.08 21.14
CA PHE A 181 3.39 -14.12 20.51
C PHE A 181 4.50 -14.03 21.58
N LEU A 182 4.35 -13.12 22.54
CA LEU A 182 5.23 -12.98 23.70
C LEU A 182 4.39 -12.62 24.94
N ASP A 183 4.65 -13.30 26.05
CA ASP A 183 3.97 -13.08 27.33
C ASP A 183 4.77 -12.10 28.21
N GLU A 184 4.13 -11.05 28.73
CA GLU A 184 4.72 -10.07 29.66
C GLU A 184 5.28 -10.72 30.94
N ASN A 185 4.81 -11.92 31.31
CA ASN A 185 5.29 -12.64 32.49
C ASN A 185 6.72 -13.19 32.33
N LEU A 186 7.31 -13.12 31.13
CA LEU A 186 8.73 -13.42 30.94
C LEU A 186 9.64 -12.37 31.57
N PHE A 187 9.13 -11.16 31.80
CA PHE A 187 9.89 -10.13 32.48
C PHE A 187 9.90 -10.33 33.99
N SER A 188 11.03 -10.02 34.63
CA SER A 188 11.18 -10.13 36.08
C SER A 188 10.82 -8.86 36.87
N SER A 189 10.58 -7.74 36.19
CA SER A 189 10.10 -6.50 36.79
C SER A 189 8.58 -6.53 36.97
N SER A 190 8.04 -5.72 37.89
CA SER A 190 6.60 -5.60 38.04
C SER A 190 6.02 -4.77 36.90
N GLN A 191 5.39 -5.43 35.92
CA GLN A 191 4.54 -4.85 34.86
C GLN A 191 5.28 -3.96 33.83
N PRO A 192 6.28 -4.47 33.10
CA PRO A 192 6.72 -3.78 31.90
C PRO A 192 5.62 -3.84 30.84
N ASN A 193 5.32 -2.70 30.24
CA ASN A 193 4.50 -2.62 29.04
C ASN A 193 5.44 -2.48 27.83
N ILE A 194 5.36 -3.42 26.87
CA ILE A 194 6.12 -3.33 25.62
C ILE A 194 5.46 -2.24 24.77
N ASP A 195 6.23 -1.21 24.46
CA ASP A 195 5.78 -0.04 23.70
C ASP A 195 6.64 0.21 22.46
N ALA A 196 7.47 -0.75 22.06
CA ALA A 196 8.07 -0.76 20.74
C ALA A 196 8.46 -2.19 20.40
N ALA A 197 8.16 -2.66 19.19
CA ALA A 197 8.54 -4.00 18.77
C ALA A 197 8.84 -4.08 17.26
N TYR A 198 9.85 -4.86 16.91
CA TYR A 198 10.15 -5.27 15.54
C TYR A 198 10.59 -6.74 15.53
N ILE A 199 10.02 -7.54 14.63
CA ILE A 199 10.31 -8.98 14.53
C ILE A 199 11.36 -9.21 13.44
N LEU A 200 12.46 -9.85 13.81
CA LEU A 200 13.52 -10.24 12.87
C LEU A 200 13.13 -11.55 12.15
N ASP A 201 13.63 -11.75 10.93
CA ASP A 201 13.40 -12.97 10.12
C ASP A 201 13.77 -14.28 10.85
N ASN A 202 14.68 -14.21 11.83
CA ASN A 202 15.09 -15.36 12.64
C ASN A 202 14.18 -15.62 13.86
N GLY A 203 13.13 -14.81 14.05
CA GLY A 203 12.20 -14.86 15.17
C GLY A 203 12.69 -14.15 16.45
N ASN A 204 13.84 -13.49 16.43
CA ASN A 204 14.25 -12.60 17.50
C ASN A 204 13.37 -11.34 17.48
N ILE A 205 13.26 -10.70 18.64
CA ILE A 205 12.41 -9.53 18.85
C ILE A 205 13.31 -8.37 19.25
N ILE A 206 13.29 -7.29 18.47
CA ILE A 206 13.79 -5.99 18.94
C ILE A 206 12.65 -5.33 19.70
N LEU A 207 12.87 -4.94 20.96
CA LEU A 207 11.81 -4.31 21.75
C LEU A 207 12.32 -3.23 22.71
N SER A 208 11.40 -2.35 23.10
CA SER A 208 11.50 -1.42 24.23
C SER A 208 10.37 -1.69 25.22
N THR A 209 10.42 -1.03 26.39
CA THR A 209 9.32 -1.03 27.35
C THR A 209 9.17 0.35 28.00
N THR A 210 7.94 0.73 28.36
CA THR A 210 7.58 2.03 29.01
C THR A 210 8.38 2.39 30.27
N GLY A 211 9.02 1.42 30.91
CA GLY A 211 9.84 1.59 32.10
C GLY A 211 10.98 0.58 32.13
N ASN A 212 11.85 0.67 33.14
CA ASN A 212 12.96 -0.26 33.26
C ASN A 212 12.47 -1.69 33.44
N ALA A 213 13.08 -2.61 32.70
CA ALA A 213 12.67 -4.01 32.68
C ALA A 213 13.87 -4.96 32.72
N THR A 214 13.58 -6.25 32.83
CA THR A 214 14.60 -7.30 32.77
C THR A 214 14.02 -8.56 32.17
N ILE A 215 14.62 -9.03 31.07
CA ILE A 215 14.25 -10.25 30.31
C ILE A 215 15.53 -10.99 29.90
N GLY A 216 15.51 -12.32 29.83
CA GLY A 216 16.70 -13.11 29.46
C GLY A 216 17.94 -12.81 30.31
N GLY A 217 17.74 -12.36 31.56
CA GLY A 217 18.81 -11.94 32.48
C GLY A 217 19.45 -10.57 32.23
N LEU A 218 19.03 -9.83 31.20
CA LEU A 218 19.49 -8.47 30.91
C LEU A 218 18.54 -7.44 31.49
N GLY A 219 19.04 -6.53 32.33
CA GLY A 219 18.32 -5.33 32.72
C GLY A 219 18.57 -4.19 31.75
N PHE A 220 17.53 -3.43 31.40
CA PHE A 220 17.59 -2.34 30.43
C PHE A 220 16.62 -1.21 30.82
N GLY A 221 16.91 -0.01 30.32
CA GLY A 221 16.08 1.20 30.48
C GLY A 221 15.02 1.30 29.39
N LYS A 222 14.06 2.20 29.60
CA LYS A 222 12.99 2.52 28.64
C LYS A 222 13.50 3.25 27.37
N ASP A 223 14.73 3.73 27.43
CA ASP A 223 15.46 4.39 26.36
C ASP A 223 16.33 3.41 25.55
N ASP A 224 16.41 2.14 25.96
CA ASP A 224 17.18 1.10 25.28
C ASP A 224 16.30 0.31 24.30
N LEU A 225 16.92 -0.21 23.24
CA LEU A 225 16.36 -1.35 22.49
C LEU A 225 17.17 -2.58 22.82
N ILE A 226 16.48 -3.69 23.10
CA ILE A 226 17.10 -5.00 23.28
C ILE A 226 16.71 -5.94 22.15
N GLU A 227 17.62 -6.82 21.78
CA GLU A 227 17.33 -7.99 20.94
C GLU A 227 17.12 -9.18 21.87
N TYR A 228 15.93 -9.77 21.85
CA TYR A 228 15.55 -10.93 22.63
C TYR A 228 15.32 -12.15 21.75
N ASN A 229 15.94 -13.26 22.10
CA ASN A 229 15.67 -14.56 21.50
C ASN A 229 14.73 -15.37 22.41
N PRO A 230 13.45 -15.54 22.03
CA PRO A 230 12.47 -16.26 22.85
C PRO A 230 12.73 -17.78 22.93
N THR A 231 13.54 -18.34 22.02
CA THR A 231 13.86 -19.78 22.03
C THR A 231 14.96 -20.12 23.03
N THR A 232 15.96 -19.25 23.18
CA THR A 232 17.11 -19.47 24.06
C THR A 232 17.02 -18.71 25.38
N ASP A 233 16.03 -17.83 25.53
CA ASP A 233 15.87 -16.92 26.68
C ASP A 233 17.14 -16.07 26.90
N VAL A 234 17.64 -15.46 25.81
CA VAL A 234 18.83 -14.60 25.81
C VAL A 234 18.45 -13.23 25.28
N ALA A 235 18.78 -12.19 26.04
CA ALA A 235 18.65 -10.81 25.64
C ALA A 235 20.03 -10.15 25.50
N THR A 236 20.18 -9.29 24.50
CA THR A 236 21.37 -8.46 24.28
C THR A 236 20.97 -7.03 24.00
N LEU A 237 21.77 -6.06 24.47
CA LEU A 237 21.57 -4.65 24.14
C LEU A 237 21.78 -4.45 22.63
N PHE A 238 20.77 -3.91 21.96
CA PHE A 238 20.80 -3.64 20.52
C PHE A 238 21.08 -2.16 20.23
N PHE A 239 20.45 -1.27 21.00
CA PHE A 239 20.68 0.17 21.00
C PHE A 239 20.74 0.70 22.44
N ASP A 240 21.74 1.53 22.72
CA ASP A 240 21.97 2.12 24.05
C ASP A 240 21.32 3.51 24.11
N GLY A 241 20.33 3.67 24.99
CA GLY A 241 19.58 4.91 25.20
C GLY A 241 20.43 6.09 25.68
N ASN A 242 21.62 5.83 26.23
CA ASN A 242 22.57 6.88 26.60
C ASN A 242 23.10 7.68 25.40
N LEU A 243 22.80 7.25 24.17
CA LEU A 243 23.06 8.02 22.95
C LEU A 243 22.13 9.23 22.80
N PHE A 244 20.99 9.28 23.49
CA PHE A 244 20.15 10.46 23.57
C PHE A 244 20.78 11.53 24.47
N SER A 245 20.52 12.81 24.17
CA SER A 245 20.80 13.88 25.12
C SER A 245 19.62 14.08 26.09
N GLY A 246 19.35 13.11 26.95
CA GLY A 246 18.19 13.16 27.84
C GLY A 246 17.84 11.81 28.43
N ASN A 247 16.68 11.75 29.08
CA ASN A 247 16.05 10.50 29.49
C ASN A 247 14.75 10.38 28.71
N GLU A 248 14.82 9.68 27.58
CA GLU A 248 13.69 9.48 26.69
C GLU A 248 13.05 8.12 26.91
N ASN A 249 11.94 7.86 26.22
CA ASN A 249 11.34 6.54 26.12
C ASN A 249 11.19 6.23 24.64
N ILE A 250 11.77 5.13 24.16
CA ILE A 250 11.55 4.71 22.78
C ILE A 250 10.21 3.98 22.74
N ASP A 251 9.29 4.50 21.94
CA ASP A 251 7.90 4.04 21.83
C ASP A 251 7.51 3.69 20.38
N ALA A 252 8.47 3.65 19.45
CA ALA A 252 8.24 3.05 18.15
C ALA A 252 9.58 2.62 17.57
N VAL A 253 9.64 1.47 16.89
CA VAL A 253 10.88 0.98 16.28
C VAL A 253 10.63 0.19 15.00
N ASN A 254 11.46 0.44 13.99
CA ASN A 254 11.57 -0.38 12.80
C ASN A 254 13.04 -0.50 12.36
N LEU A 255 13.44 -1.66 11.84
CA LEU A 255 14.75 -1.83 11.20
C LEU A 255 14.66 -1.79 9.67
N LEU A 256 15.54 -1.00 9.07
CA LEU A 256 15.72 -0.99 7.62
C LEU A 256 16.70 -2.09 7.20
N THR A 257 16.59 -2.56 5.95
CA THR A 257 17.52 -3.54 5.37
C THR A 257 18.97 -3.08 5.33
N SER A 258 19.21 -1.76 5.45
CA SER A 258 20.54 -1.16 5.62
C SER A 258 21.16 -1.40 7.00
N GLY A 259 20.37 -1.83 7.99
CA GLY A 259 20.74 -1.89 9.41
C GLY A 259 20.53 -0.56 10.15
N ASN A 260 19.95 0.45 9.50
CA ASN A 260 19.54 1.68 10.18
C ASN A 260 18.28 1.42 11.02
N ILE A 261 18.15 2.17 12.11
CA ILE A 261 17.04 2.10 13.05
C ILE A 261 16.14 3.30 12.79
N VAL A 262 14.86 3.06 12.50
CA VAL A 262 13.83 4.10 12.50
C VAL A 262 13.13 4.03 13.84
N LEU A 263 13.07 5.13 14.58
CA LEU A 263 12.47 5.16 15.91
C LEU A 263 11.71 6.46 16.19
N SER A 264 10.77 6.39 17.13
CA SER A 264 10.11 7.53 17.78
C SER A 264 10.50 7.58 19.26
N THR A 265 10.12 8.67 19.93
CA THR A 265 10.20 8.79 21.39
C THR A 265 9.00 9.56 21.94
N VAL A 266 8.53 9.20 23.14
CA VAL A 266 7.41 9.89 23.84
C VAL A 266 7.63 11.40 24.00
N GLY A 267 8.89 11.81 24.14
CA GLY A 267 9.30 13.19 24.38
C GLY A 267 10.06 13.81 23.21
N ASN A 268 10.48 15.06 23.41
CA ASN A 268 11.43 15.69 22.49
C ASN A 268 12.82 15.10 22.74
N ALA A 269 13.39 14.47 21.73
CA ALA A 269 14.69 13.82 21.83
C ALA A 269 15.76 14.54 21.02
N THR A 270 17.01 14.19 21.28
CA THR A 270 18.13 14.53 20.40
C THR A 270 19.08 13.34 20.31
N LEU A 271 19.30 12.86 19.09
CA LEU A 271 20.10 11.68 18.78
C LEU A 271 20.99 11.99 17.58
N GLY A 272 22.29 11.67 17.65
CA GLY A 272 23.19 11.80 16.50
C GLY A 272 23.23 13.20 15.86
N GLY A 273 22.92 14.25 16.63
CA GLY A 273 22.85 15.65 16.17
C GLY A 273 21.50 16.11 15.63
N LEU A 274 20.50 15.23 15.50
CA LEU A 274 19.13 15.56 15.14
C LEU A 274 18.31 15.82 16.41
N SER A 275 17.55 16.91 16.46
CA SER A 275 16.48 17.09 17.43
C SER A 275 15.14 16.81 16.74
N PHE A 276 14.26 16.06 17.40
CA PHE A 276 12.97 15.64 16.88
C PHE A 276 11.95 15.54 18.02
N GLY A 277 10.66 15.64 17.69
CA GLY A 277 9.54 15.55 18.63
C GLY A 277 8.79 14.21 18.56
N PRO A 278 7.75 14.05 19.39
CA PRO A 278 6.99 12.79 19.50
C PRO A 278 6.26 12.37 18.22
N GLY A 279 5.88 13.32 17.36
CA GLY A 279 5.26 12.99 16.07
C GLY A 279 6.25 12.65 14.95
N ASP A 280 7.55 12.71 15.22
CA ASP A 280 8.60 12.52 14.22
C ASP A 280 9.15 11.08 14.24
N LEU A 281 9.65 10.61 13.10
CA LEU A 281 10.49 9.42 13.05
C LEU A 281 11.94 9.82 12.75
N ALA A 282 12.87 9.38 13.59
CA ALA A 282 14.30 9.53 13.35
C ALA A 282 14.88 8.26 12.72
N GLU A 283 15.61 8.39 11.62
CA GLU A 283 16.47 7.32 11.09
C GLU A 283 17.89 7.49 11.65
N TYR A 284 18.30 6.56 12.49
CA TYR A 284 19.63 6.49 13.08
C TYR A 284 20.50 5.45 12.36
N ASN A 285 21.69 5.88 11.94
CA ASN A 285 22.72 4.99 11.42
C ASN A 285 23.72 4.64 12.54
N PRO A 286 23.73 3.38 13.05
CA PRO A 286 24.62 2.99 14.13
C PRO A 286 26.10 2.93 13.72
N THR A 287 26.40 2.83 12.42
CA THR A 287 27.79 2.79 11.92
C THR A 287 28.43 4.17 11.90
N THR A 288 27.67 5.21 11.55
CA THR A 288 28.17 6.60 11.48
C THR A 288 27.80 7.43 12.72
N SER A 289 26.93 6.90 13.59
CA SER A 289 26.37 7.59 14.75
C SER A 289 25.70 8.92 14.39
N THR A 290 25.02 8.95 13.25
CA THR A 290 24.28 10.12 12.75
C THR A 290 22.81 9.78 12.64
N ALA A 291 21.94 10.74 13.00
CA ALA A 291 20.51 10.62 12.76
C ALA A 291 20.04 11.64 11.72
N THR A 292 19.00 11.28 10.98
CA THR A 292 18.29 12.15 10.04
C THR A 292 16.78 12.00 10.24
N LEU A 293 16.02 13.05 9.96
CA LEU A 293 14.57 12.99 10.02
C LEU A 293 14.06 12.06 8.90
N TYR A 294 13.35 11.00 9.29
CA TYR A 294 12.76 10.02 8.37
C TYR A 294 11.33 10.43 7.97
N PHE A 295 10.54 10.82 8.97
CA PHE A 295 9.20 11.37 8.81
C PHE A 295 9.04 12.58 9.72
N ASP A 296 8.40 13.62 9.19
CA ASP A 296 8.14 14.87 9.88
C ASP A 296 6.68 14.87 10.37
N GLY A 297 6.51 14.90 11.70
CA GLY A 297 5.21 14.92 12.38
C GLY A 297 4.41 16.18 12.13
N SER A 298 4.99 17.23 11.56
CA SER A 298 4.21 18.40 11.11
C SER A 298 3.28 18.10 9.94
N ASN A 299 3.38 16.90 9.33
CA ASN A 299 2.40 16.40 8.37
C ASN A 299 1.07 15.99 9.02
N PHE A 300 1.04 15.83 10.34
CA PHE A 300 -0.15 15.60 11.13
C PHE A 300 -0.98 16.88 11.33
N ALA A 301 -2.29 16.73 11.56
CA ALA A 301 -3.18 17.84 11.84
C ALA A 301 -3.13 18.30 13.32
N SER A 302 -2.91 17.37 14.26
CA SER A 302 -2.90 17.63 15.71
C SER A 302 -1.55 17.38 16.41
N SER A 303 -0.52 16.94 15.69
CA SER A 303 0.81 16.66 16.23
C SER A 303 0.80 15.57 17.32
N ALA A 304 0.01 14.52 17.10
CA ALA A 304 0.00 13.32 17.96
C ALA A 304 1.39 12.65 18.02
N ASN A 305 1.61 11.87 19.09
CA ASN A 305 2.81 11.04 19.24
C ASN A 305 2.71 9.80 18.35
N ILE A 306 3.80 9.40 17.69
CA ILE A 306 3.85 8.09 17.02
C ILE A 306 4.34 7.06 18.03
N ASP A 307 3.53 6.04 18.26
CA ASP A 307 3.73 4.97 19.25
C ASP A 307 3.67 3.56 18.62
N ALA A 308 3.57 3.47 17.29
CA ALA A 308 3.85 2.24 16.56
C ALA A 308 4.32 2.58 15.15
N VAL A 309 5.31 1.83 14.63
CA VAL A 309 5.81 2.07 13.28
C VAL A 309 6.34 0.81 12.61
N GLN A 310 6.05 0.68 11.33
CA GLN A 310 6.77 -0.17 10.40
C GLN A 310 7.03 0.58 9.10
N VAL A 311 8.22 0.39 8.54
CA VAL A 311 8.59 0.93 7.24
C VAL A 311 8.74 -0.23 6.27
N THR A 312 7.99 -0.21 5.18
CA THR A 312 8.11 -1.22 4.12
C THR A 312 8.60 -0.57 2.83
N SER A 313 9.56 -1.21 2.16
CA SER A 313 9.94 -0.85 0.81
C SER A 313 9.31 -1.85 -0.15
N LEU A 314 8.19 -1.48 -0.78
CA LEU A 314 7.61 -2.32 -1.82
C LEU A 314 8.44 -2.14 -3.11
N PRO A 315 8.91 -3.22 -3.75
CA PRO A 315 9.36 -3.10 -5.13
C PRO A 315 8.16 -2.66 -5.99
N GLU A 316 8.33 -1.66 -6.86
CA GLU A 316 7.21 -1.10 -7.63
C GLU A 316 6.34 -2.17 -8.31
N PRO A 317 5.05 -1.87 -8.59
CA PRO A 317 4.18 -2.72 -9.40
C PRO A 317 4.79 -3.17 -10.74
N ALA A 318 5.77 -2.43 -11.28
CA ALA A 318 6.52 -2.81 -12.47
C ALA A 318 7.29 -4.15 -12.31
N THR A 319 7.80 -4.44 -11.12
CA THR A 319 8.52 -5.69 -10.83
C THR A 319 7.56 -6.89 -10.75
N ILE A 320 6.35 -6.69 -10.19
CA ILE A 320 5.28 -7.68 -10.14
C ILE A 320 4.70 -7.93 -11.55
N ALA A 321 4.53 -6.88 -12.35
CA ALA A 321 4.04 -6.97 -13.73
C ALA A 321 5.01 -7.73 -14.66
N MET A 322 6.33 -7.62 -14.46
CA MET A 322 7.32 -8.38 -15.24
C MET A 322 7.30 -9.88 -14.97
N LEU A 323 7.07 -10.31 -13.72
CA LEU A 323 6.88 -11.73 -13.39
C LEU A 323 5.58 -12.30 -13.98
N GLY A 324 4.51 -11.49 -14.02
CA GLY A 324 3.25 -11.86 -14.65
C GLY A 324 3.31 -11.98 -16.18
N LEU A 325 3.99 -11.06 -16.86
CA LEU A 325 4.14 -11.10 -18.33
C LEU A 325 5.10 -12.18 -18.82
N GLY A 326 6.14 -12.52 -18.05
CA GLY A 326 7.09 -13.58 -18.39
C GLY A 326 6.45 -14.97 -18.50
N CYS A 327 5.45 -15.25 -17.66
CA CYS A 327 4.70 -16.52 -17.70
C CYS A 327 3.74 -16.63 -18.90
N LEU A 328 3.25 -15.50 -19.45
CA LEU A 328 2.32 -15.49 -20.60
C LEU A 328 3.03 -15.67 -21.95
N ILE A 329 4.32 -15.31 -22.06
CA ILE A 329 5.06 -15.39 -23.34
C ILE A 329 5.55 -16.83 -23.64
N PHE A 330 5.66 -17.70 -22.64
CA PHE A 330 6.07 -19.11 -22.86
C PHE A 330 4.94 -20.08 -23.25
N MET A 331 3.67 -19.67 -23.22
CA MET A 331 2.54 -20.58 -23.52
C MET A 331 2.04 -20.58 -24.97
N ARG A 332 2.70 -19.88 -25.91
CA ARG A 332 2.21 -19.86 -27.30
C ARG A 332 3.29 -20.04 -28.37
N SER A 333 3.97 -21.19 -28.36
CA SER A 333 4.51 -21.77 -29.61
C SER A 333 4.57 -23.29 -29.59
N LYS A 334 3.44 -23.94 -29.87
CA LYS A 334 3.39 -25.21 -30.63
C LYS A 334 1.94 -25.63 -30.88
N ARG A 335 1.44 -25.35 -32.08
CA ARG A 335 0.60 -26.31 -32.80
C ARG A 335 0.99 -26.28 -34.28
N ARG A 336 1.28 -27.48 -34.78
CA ARG A 336 1.56 -27.82 -36.17
C ARG A 336 0.32 -27.61 -37.02
#